data_AF-A0A561R180-F1
#
_entry.id   AF-A0A561R180-F1
#
_cell.length_a   1.000
_cell.length_b   1.000
_cell.length_c   1.000
_cell.angle_alpha   90.00
_cell.angle_beta   90.00
_cell.angle_gamma   90.00
#
_symmetry.space_group_name_H-M   'P 1'
#
loop_
_entity.id
_entity.type
_entity.pdbx_description
1 polymer ?
#
loop_
_entity_poly.entity_id
_entity_poly.type
_entity_poly.pdbx_seq_one_letter_code
_entity_poly.pdbx_strand_id
1 'polypeptide(L)'
;MTIQSNTVFQSASVASIKIDSDIIFADVRNLFADYNARKARKSVNQIFDEMHAAGKTRHGFSTSTDTEQASLWNCWKNICNRTSNPNHPRYKDYGARGIQNHFKSFEEFARCVEFRPGVGYSIDRIDNEKGYEPGNLRWSTIVEQNNNTRRNKKAH
;
A
#
# COMPACT_ATOMS: atom_id res chain seq x y z
N MET A 1 -1.19 76.57 10.35
CA MET A 1 -1.15 75.12 10.65
C MET A 1 -1.32 74.34 9.37
N THR A 2 -0.24 73.83 8.76
CA THR A 2 -0.38 72.78 7.74
C THR A 2 0.94 72.00 7.68
N ILE A 3 0.92 70.80 8.26
CA ILE A 3 2.02 69.84 8.18
C ILE A 3 1.85 69.13 6.83
N GLN A 4 2.85 69.23 5.95
CA GLN A 4 2.91 68.38 4.77
C GLN A 4 3.54 67.04 5.16
N SER A 5 2.71 66.01 5.30
CA SER A 5 3.13 64.62 5.34
C SER A 5 2.91 64.00 3.96
N ASN A 6 3.98 63.90 3.17
CA ASN A 6 3.98 63.14 1.92
C ASN A 6 4.29 61.67 2.26
N THR A 7 3.25 60.83 2.30
CA THR A 7 3.41 59.37 2.39
C THR A 7 3.29 58.79 1.00
N VAL A 8 4.41 58.38 0.41
CA VAL A 8 4.45 57.63 -0.85
C VAL A 8 4.00 56.20 -0.56
N PHE A 9 2.76 55.85 -0.93
CA PHE A 9 2.34 54.46 -1.01
C PHE A 9 2.83 53.87 -2.33
N GLN A 10 3.93 53.14 -2.27
CA GLN A 10 4.45 52.35 -3.38
C GLN A 10 3.51 51.16 -3.60
N SER A 11 2.83 51.11 -4.74
CA SER A 11 1.98 49.99 -5.16
C SER A 11 2.85 48.75 -5.42
N ALA A 12 2.83 47.78 -4.49
CA ALA A 12 3.42 46.47 -4.73
C ALA A 12 2.55 45.68 -5.73
N SER A 13 3.12 45.33 -6.86
CA SER A 13 2.54 44.44 -7.87
C SER A 13 2.32 43.05 -7.28
N VAL A 14 1.08 42.57 -7.22
CA VAL A 14 0.77 41.17 -6.92
C VAL A 14 1.17 40.35 -8.15
N ALA A 15 2.29 39.62 -8.07
CA ALA A 15 2.68 38.68 -9.11
C ALA A 15 1.64 37.54 -9.16
N SER A 16 0.84 37.47 -10.24
CA SER A 16 0.01 36.31 -10.52
C SER A 16 0.92 35.12 -10.81
N ILE A 17 0.97 34.16 -9.88
CA ILE A 17 1.59 32.86 -10.11
C ILE A 17 0.73 32.14 -11.14
N LYS A 18 1.11 32.21 -12.42
CA LYS A 18 0.55 31.36 -13.46
C LYS A 18 1.09 29.96 -13.23
N ILE A 19 0.35 29.14 -12.50
CA ILE A 19 0.60 27.70 -12.52
C ILE A 19 0.17 27.24 -13.91
N ASP A 20 1.13 26.71 -14.67
CA ASP A 20 0.91 26.29 -16.05
C ASP A 20 -0.16 25.18 -16.07
N SER A 21 -1.35 25.52 -16.57
CA SER A 21 -2.47 24.60 -16.64
C SER A 21 -2.13 23.35 -17.45
N ASP A 22 -1.22 23.48 -18.41
CA ASP A 22 -0.80 22.36 -19.26
C ASP A 22 0.01 21.32 -18.48
N ILE A 23 0.75 21.74 -17.45
CA ILE A 23 1.45 20.85 -16.52
C ILE A 23 0.43 20.08 -15.66
N ILE A 24 -0.57 20.76 -15.10
CA ILE A 24 -1.62 20.11 -14.30
C ILE A 24 -2.43 19.12 -15.16
N PHE A 25 -2.80 19.50 -16.39
CA PHE A 25 -3.55 18.63 -17.29
C PHE A 25 -2.73 17.43 -17.78
N ALA A 26 -1.41 17.56 -17.96
CA ALA A 26 -0.54 16.44 -18.27
C ALA A 26 -0.43 15.45 -17.10
N ASP A 27 -0.29 15.95 -15.87
CA ASP A 27 -0.16 15.11 -14.66
C ASP A 27 -1.45 14.32 -14.38
N VAL A 28 -2.60 14.96 -14.54
CA VAL A 28 -3.91 14.29 -14.43
C VAL A 28 -4.10 13.27 -15.55
N ARG A 29 -3.72 13.57 -16.81
CA ARG A 29 -3.76 12.59 -17.92
C ARG A 29 -2.88 11.37 -17.65
N ASN A 30 -1.68 11.56 -17.10
CA ASN A 30 -0.78 10.48 -16.74
C ASN A 30 -1.34 9.61 -15.61
N LEU A 31 -1.95 10.23 -14.60
CA LEU A 31 -2.63 9.52 -13.52
C LEU A 31 -3.81 8.67 -14.02
N PHE A 32 -4.60 9.21 -14.96
CA PHE A 32 -5.70 8.49 -15.58
C PHE A 32 -5.23 7.34 -16.49
N ALA A 33 -4.12 7.54 -17.22
CA ALA A 33 -3.52 6.48 -18.03
C ALA A 33 -3.01 5.32 -17.16
N ASP A 34 -2.33 5.62 -16.05
CA ASP A 34 -1.88 4.61 -15.08
C ASP A 34 -3.07 3.88 -14.43
N TYR A 35 -4.13 4.59 -14.06
CA TYR A 35 -5.36 3.97 -13.54
C TYR A 35 -5.99 3.01 -14.56
N ASN A 36 -6.11 3.43 -15.83
CA ASN A 36 -6.68 2.60 -16.89
C ASN A 36 -5.78 1.39 -17.21
N ALA A 37 -4.46 1.55 -17.20
CA ALA A 37 -3.51 0.45 -17.35
C ALA A 37 -3.61 -0.55 -16.19
N ARG A 38 -3.75 -0.07 -14.94
CA ARG A 38 -4.01 -0.92 -13.77
C ARG A 38 -5.36 -1.64 -13.83
N LYS A 39 -6.38 -1.04 -14.46
CA LYS A 39 -7.70 -1.67 -14.66
C LYS A 39 -7.67 -2.75 -15.76
N ALA A 40 -6.74 -2.66 -16.71
CA ALA A 40 -6.57 -3.63 -17.79
C ALA A 40 -5.69 -4.85 -17.42
N ARG A 41 -5.06 -4.85 -16.24
CA ARG A 41 -4.19 -5.95 -15.82
C ARG A 41 -4.99 -7.21 -15.45
N LYS A 42 -4.36 -8.36 -15.61
CA LYS A 42 -4.90 -9.65 -15.15
C LYS A 42 -4.98 -9.67 -13.63
N SER A 43 -6.04 -10.27 -13.09
CA SER A 43 -6.16 -10.53 -11.65
C SER A 43 -5.13 -11.55 -11.19
N VAL A 44 -4.89 -11.65 -9.87
CA VAL A 44 -3.98 -12.65 -9.33
C VAL A 44 -4.46 -14.06 -9.70
N ASN A 45 -5.76 -14.31 -9.62
CA ASN A 45 -6.37 -15.58 -10.03
C ASN A 45 -6.05 -15.94 -11.49
N GLN A 46 -6.28 -15.00 -12.42
CA GLN A 46 -6.02 -15.21 -13.85
C GLN A 46 -4.54 -15.51 -14.11
N ILE A 47 -3.62 -14.83 -13.42
CA ILE A 47 -2.18 -15.07 -13.57
C ILE A 47 -1.82 -16.48 -13.11
N PHE A 48 -2.30 -16.92 -11.95
CA PHE A 48 -2.01 -18.27 -11.46
C PHE A 48 -2.63 -19.35 -12.35
N ASP A 49 -3.85 -19.15 -12.84
CA ASP A 49 -4.51 -20.10 -13.75
C ASP A 49 -3.70 -20.29 -15.03
N GLU A 50 -3.21 -19.20 -15.62
CA GLU A 50 -2.32 -19.26 -16.79
C GLU A 50 -0.96 -19.91 -16.47
N MET A 51 -0.39 -19.64 -15.29
CA MET A 51 0.87 -20.26 -14.87
C MET A 51 0.72 -21.78 -14.72
N HIS A 52 -0.37 -22.24 -14.13
CA HIS A 52 -0.70 -23.67 -14.01
C HIS A 52 -0.93 -24.30 -15.38
N ALA A 53 -1.68 -23.64 -16.27
CA ALA A 53 -1.89 -24.09 -17.64
C ALA A 53 -0.57 -24.19 -18.43
N ALA A 54 0.38 -23.30 -18.16
CA ALA A 54 1.72 -23.30 -18.77
C ALA A 54 2.71 -24.27 -18.09
N GLY A 55 2.31 -24.99 -17.02
CA GLY A 55 3.19 -25.90 -16.27
C GLY A 55 4.27 -25.20 -15.45
N LYS A 56 4.14 -23.89 -15.19
CA LYS A 56 5.12 -23.08 -14.44
C LYS A 56 4.74 -23.04 -12.95
N THR A 57 5.26 -23.99 -12.17
CA THR A 57 4.74 -24.20 -10.79
C THR A 57 5.70 -23.80 -9.66
N ARG A 58 6.97 -23.48 -9.95
CA ARG A 58 7.98 -23.66 -8.89
C ARG A 58 8.15 -22.50 -7.91
N HIS A 59 7.90 -21.23 -8.27
CA HIS A 59 8.23 -20.13 -7.35
C HIS A 59 7.28 -18.91 -7.34
N GLY A 60 6.09 -19.02 -7.94
CA GLY A 60 5.13 -17.91 -7.98
C GLY A 60 5.76 -16.62 -8.49
N PHE A 61 5.76 -15.56 -7.66
CA PHE A 61 6.26 -14.22 -7.99
C PHE A 61 7.67 -13.92 -7.46
N SER A 62 8.44 -14.92 -7.01
CA SER A 62 9.72 -14.69 -6.32
C SER A 62 10.80 -13.99 -7.17
N THR A 63 10.76 -14.16 -8.49
CA THR A 63 11.69 -13.56 -9.46
C THR A 63 10.98 -12.61 -10.42
N SER A 64 9.75 -12.18 -10.10
CA SER A 64 8.99 -11.31 -10.98
C SER A 64 9.64 -9.94 -11.11
N THR A 65 9.76 -9.44 -12.35
CA THR A 65 10.15 -8.06 -12.63
C THR A 65 8.98 -7.09 -12.49
N ASP A 66 7.75 -7.61 -12.41
CA ASP A 66 6.56 -6.81 -12.15
C ASP A 66 6.54 -6.35 -10.69
N THR A 67 6.40 -5.04 -10.49
CA THR A 67 6.52 -4.42 -9.16
C THR A 67 5.40 -4.86 -8.22
N GLU A 68 4.20 -5.12 -8.72
CA GLU A 68 3.04 -5.50 -7.91
C GLU A 68 3.12 -6.97 -7.49
N GLN A 69 3.53 -7.85 -8.41
CA GLN A 69 3.83 -9.25 -8.12
C GLN A 69 4.98 -9.38 -7.12
N ALA A 70 6.07 -8.64 -7.32
CA ALA A 70 7.21 -8.63 -6.40
C ALA A 70 6.80 -8.08 -5.01
N SER A 71 5.94 -7.06 -4.96
CA SER A 71 5.43 -6.49 -3.71
C SER A 71 4.61 -7.53 -2.92
N LEU A 72 3.78 -8.31 -3.60
CA LEU A 72 2.98 -9.36 -2.99
C LEU A 72 3.85 -10.48 -2.41
N TRP A 73 4.86 -10.91 -3.17
CA TRP A 73 5.86 -11.89 -2.71
C TRP A 73 6.62 -11.41 -1.48
N ASN A 74 7.09 -10.15 -1.51
CA ASN A 74 7.80 -9.55 -0.38
C ASN A 74 6.91 -9.43 0.86
N CYS A 75 5.61 -9.14 0.68
CA CYS A 75 4.65 -9.11 1.77
C CYS A 75 4.50 -10.49 2.43
N TRP A 76 4.28 -11.53 1.63
CA TRP A 76 4.21 -12.91 2.09
C TRP A 76 5.47 -13.33 2.85
N LYS A 77 6.65 -13.09 2.27
CA LYS A 77 7.94 -13.40 2.90
C LYS A 77 8.09 -12.71 4.26
N ASN A 78 7.67 -11.44 4.36
CA ASN A 78 7.67 -10.70 5.62
C ASN A 78 6.68 -11.27 6.64
N ILE A 79 5.48 -11.71 6.21
CA ILE A 79 4.51 -12.39 7.08
C ILE A 79 5.14 -13.67 7.66
N CYS A 80 5.68 -14.54 6.81
CA CYS A 80 6.32 -15.77 7.26
C CYS A 80 7.44 -15.48 8.27
N ASN A 81 8.35 -14.57 7.93
CA ASN A 81 9.47 -14.23 8.80
C ASN A 81 9.03 -13.67 10.17
N ARG A 82 8.10 -12.72 10.22
CA ARG A 82 7.67 -12.15 11.51
C ARG A 82 6.91 -13.15 12.38
N THR A 83 6.24 -14.15 11.80
CA THR A 83 5.49 -15.16 12.56
C THR A 83 6.33 -16.36 12.98
N SER A 84 7.37 -16.75 12.23
CA SER A 84 8.10 -17.99 12.49
C SER A 84 9.59 -17.85 12.78
N ASN A 85 10.23 -16.70 12.47
CA ASN A 85 11.67 -16.51 12.67
C ASN A 85 11.95 -15.69 13.94
N PRO A 86 12.48 -16.31 15.02
CA PRO A 86 12.80 -15.62 16.27
C PRO A 86 13.80 -14.46 16.13
N ASN A 87 14.64 -14.50 15.09
CA ASN A 87 15.64 -13.45 14.83
C ASN A 87 15.06 -12.23 14.10
N HIS A 88 13.79 -12.31 13.65
CA HIS A 88 13.17 -11.18 12.98
C HIS A 88 12.90 -10.04 14.00
N PRO A 89 13.23 -8.77 13.70
CA PRO A 89 13.09 -7.67 14.66
C PRO A 89 11.69 -7.49 15.26
N ARG A 90 10.66 -7.90 14.51
CA ARG A 90 9.25 -7.86 14.94
C ARG A 90 8.73 -9.17 15.49
N TYR A 91 9.53 -10.22 15.62
CA TYR A 91 9.05 -11.54 16.08
C TYR A 91 8.34 -11.47 17.43
N LYS A 92 8.88 -10.66 18.35
CA LYS A 92 8.27 -10.40 19.68
C LYS A 92 6.82 -9.91 19.61
N ASP A 93 6.47 -9.19 18.55
CA ASP A 93 5.14 -8.57 18.37
C ASP A 93 4.15 -9.51 17.64
N TYR A 94 4.65 -10.61 17.08
CA TYR A 94 3.90 -11.56 16.26
C TYR A 94 4.13 -13.00 16.74
N GLY A 95 5.17 -13.68 16.26
CA GLY A 95 5.42 -15.09 16.57
C GLY A 95 5.50 -15.40 18.06
N ALA A 96 6.18 -14.55 18.85
CA ALA A 96 6.27 -14.75 20.30
C ALA A 96 4.92 -14.61 21.04
N ARG A 97 3.92 -13.99 20.40
CA ARG A 97 2.53 -13.87 20.92
C ARG A 97 1.63 -15.01 20.44
N GLY A 98 2.16 -15.98 19.69
CA GLY A 98 1.39 -17.06 19.09
C GLY A 98 0.63 -16.66 17.82
N ILE A 99 0.93 -15.50 17.22
CA ILE A 99 0.33 -15.08 15.95
C ILE A 99 0.96 -15.92 14.83
N GLN A 100 0.14 -16.70 14.14
CA GLN A 100 0.58 -17.63 13.10
C GLN A 100 0.11 -17.20 11.71
N ASN A 101 0.77 -17.78 10.71
CA ASN A 101 0.36 -17.72 9.32
C ASN A 101 -0.40 -19.01 8.96
N HIS A 102 -1.68 -18.90 8.58
CA HIS A 102 -2.54 -20.05 8.32
C HIS A 102 -2.67 -20.41 6.84
N PHE A 103 -2.09 -19.62 5.93
CA PHE A 103 -2.04 -19.97 4.51
C PHE A 103 -1.02 -21.07 4.26
N LYS A 104 -1.37 -22.07 3.45
CA LYS A 104 -0.54 -23.24 3.14
C LYS A 104 0.50 -22.94 2.06
N SER A 105 0.24 -21.95 1.22
CA SER A 105 1.12 -21.56 0.12
C SER A 105 1.06 -20.06 -0.15
N PHE A 106 2.06 -19.56 -0.87
CA PHE A 106 2.05 -18.19 -1.39
C PHE A 106 0.83 -17.93 -2.29
N GLU A 107 0.46 -18.90 -3.12
CA GLU A 107 -0.69 -18.77 -4.02
C GLU A 107 -2.00 -18.60 -3.26
N GLU A 108 -2.23 -19.37 -2.20
CA GLU A 108 -3.43 -19.24 -1.36
C GLU A 108 -3.52 -17.84 -0.74
N PHE A 109 -2.40 -17.34 -0.22
CA PHE A 109 -2.30 -15.98 0.29
C PHE A 109 -2.57 -14.94 -0.80
N ALA A 110 -1.90 -15.06 -1.94
CA ALA A 110 -1.96 -14.11 -3.04
C ALA A 110 -3.37 -13.99 -3.62
N ARG A 111 -4.07 -15.12 -3.80
CA ARG A 111 -5.47 -15.16 -4.25
C ARG A 111 -6.43 -14.58 -3.22
N CYS A 112 -6.10 -14.65 -1.93
CA CYS A 112 -6.94 -14.09 -0.87
C CYS A 112 -6.85 -12.57 -0.77
N VAL A 113 -5.65 -11.99 -0.87
CA VAL A 113 -5.45 -10.55 -0.67
C VAL A 113 -5.46 -9.74 -1.97
N GLU A 114 -5.30 -10.42 -3.11
CA GLU A 114 -5.09 -9.81 -4.42
C GLU A 114 -3.93 -8.80 -4.41
N PHE A 115 -3.78 -8.05 -5.51
CA PHE A 115 -2.79 -6.99 -5.56
C PHE A 115 -3.18 -5.79 -4.69
N ARG A 116 -2.17 -5.09 -4.16
CA ARG A 116 -2.38 -3.88 -3.37
C ARG A 116 -3.10 -2.77 -4.18
N PRO A 117 -3.90 -1.91 -3.53
CA PRO A 117 -4.58 -0.80 -4.21
C PRO A 117 -3.63 0.26 -4.76
N GLY A 118 -2.47 0.45 -4.12
CA GLY A 118 -1.47 1.43 -4.53
C GLY A 118 -0.26 1.48 -3.60
N VAL A 119 0.61 2.46 -3.83
CA VAL A 119 1.80 2.71 -3.01
C VAL A 119 1.40 3.13 -1.60
N GLY A 120 2.14 2.67 -0.59
CA GLY A 120 1.89 3.02 0.83
C GLY A 120 0.88 2.10 1.54
N TYR A 121 0.25 1.17 0.83
CA TYR A 121 -0.56 0.12 1.43
C TYR A 121 0.30 -1.04 1.91
N SER A 122 -0.07 -1.63 3.05
CA SER A 122 0.52 -2.84 3.58
C SER A 122 -0.56 -3.74 4.19
N ILE A 123 -0.26 -5.04 4.32
CA ILE A 123 -1.20 -5.99 4.91
C ILE A 123 -1.30 -5.79 6.42
N ASP A 124 -2.51 -5.49 6.85
CA ASP A 124 -2.94 -5.39 8.23
C ASP A 124 -3.90 -6.54 8.58
N ARG A 125 -3.99 -6.87 9.87
CA ARG A 125 -4.99 -7.82 10.38
C ARG A 125 -6.22 -7.03 10.82
N ILE A 126 -7.40 -7.50 10.46
CA ILE A 126 -8.67 -6.84 10.84
C ILE A 126 -8.84 -6.97 12.36
N ASP A 127 -8.71 -8.19 12.86
CA ASP A 127 -8.63 -8.54 14.26
C ASP A 127 -7.18 -8.83 14.65
N ASN A 128 -6.65 -8.00 15.56
CA ASN A 128 -5.28 -8.08 16.06
C ASN A 128 -5.01 -9.30 16.95
N GLU A 129 -6.07 -9.93 17.48
CA GLU A 129 -5.98 -11.11 18.33
C GLU A 129 -5.86 -12.41 17.51
N LYS A 130 -6.23 -12.36 16.23
CA LYS A 130 -6.17 -13.51 15.31
C LYS A 130 -4.89 -13.54 14.45
N GLY A 131 -4.67 -14.68 13.78
CA GLY A 131 -3.57 -14.94 12.86
C GLY A 131 -3.72 -14.29 11.48
N TYR A 132 -2.82 -14.63 10.56
CA TYR A 132 -2.99 -14.33 9.13
C TYR A 132 -3.83 -15.45 8.51
N GLU A 133 -5.10 -15.16 8.24
CA GLU A 133 -6.08 -16.12 7.70
C GLU A 133 -7.04 -15.44 6.71
N PRO A 134 -7.67 -16.19 5.80
CA PRO A 134 -8.74 -15.67 4.96
C PRO A 134 -9.83 -14.98 5.80
N GLY A 135 -10.21 -13.78 5.40
CA GLY A 135 -11.21 -12.99 6.13
C GLY A 135 -10.69 -12.19 7.33
N ASN A 136 -9.41 -12.36 7.74
CA ASN A 136 -8.78 -11.52 8.76
C ASN A 136 -7.71 -10.56 8.19
N LEU A 137 -7.69 -10.33 6.89
CA LEU A 137 -6.69 -9.48 6.23
C LEU A 137 -7.34 -8.30 5.50
N ARG A 138 -6.64 -7.17 5.51
CA ARG A 138 -6.97 -6.02 4.66
C ARG A 138 -5.72 -5.28 4.23
N TRP A 139 -5.81 -4.59 3.10
CA TRP A 139 -4.87 -3.54 2.76
C TRP A 139 -5.15 -2.31 3.62
N SER A 140 -4.10 -1.76 4.23
CA SER A 140 -4.20 -0.62 5.13
C SER A 140 -3.03 0.31 4.90
N THR A 141 -3.30 1.61 4.89
CA THR A 141 -2.29 2.67 4.88
C THR A 141 -1.67 2.82 6.27
N ILE A 142 -0.52 3.49 6.35
CA ILE A 142 0.14 3.77 7.65
C ILE A 142 -0.81 4.53 8.59
N VAL A 143 -1.62 5.44 8.05
CA VAL A 143 -2.61 6.22 8.83
C VAL A 143 -3.67 5.30 9.42
N GLU A 144 -4.22 4.39 8.61
CA GLU A 144 -5.23 3.42 9.05
C GLU A 144 -4.66 2.41 10.06
N GLN A 145 -3.42 1.94 9.87
CA GLN A 145 -2.73 1.07 10.82
C GLN A 145 -2.53 1.74 12.18
N ASN A 146 -2.10 3.01 12.20
CA ASN A 146 -1.90 3.75 13.44
C ASN A 146 -3.20 3.94 14.22
N ASN A 147 -4.32 4.14 13.52
CA ASN A 147 -5.65 4.23 14.12
C ASN A 147 -6.13 2.89 14.70
N ASN A 148 -5.64 1.76 14.18
CA ASN A 148 -5.99 0.42 14.63
C ASN A 148 -5.11 -0.11 15.80
N THR A 149 -4.25 0.75 16.35
CA THR A 149 -3.42 0.39 17.52
C THR A 149 -4.24 0.44 18.81
N ARG A 150 -3.89 -0.38 19.80
CA ARG A 150 -4.58 -0.45 21.10
C ARG A 150 -4.72 0.89 21.84
N ARG A 151 -3.92 1.91 21.49
CA ARG A 151 -4.03 3.27 22.03
C ARG A 151 -5.32 3.99 21.59
N ASN A 152 -5.93 3.58 20.48
CA ASN A 152 -7.06 4.28 19.84
C ASN A 152 -8.38 3.48 19.85
N LYS A 153 -8.52 2.45 20.70
CA LYS A 153 -9.85 1.85 20.92
C LYS A 153 -10.75 2.94 21.52
N LYS A 154 -11.68 3.49 20.71
CA LYS A 154 -12.84 4.21 21.25
C LYS A 154 -13.53 3.23 22.20
N ALA A 155 -13.57 3.59 23.48
CA ALA A 155 -14.44 2.92 24.43
C ALA A 155 -15.86 3.00 23.88
N HIS A 156 -16.46 1.84 23.67
CA HIS A 156 -17.90 1.70 23.50
C HIS A 156 -18.49 1.40 24.88
#